data_AF-A0A9D5EL08-F1
#
_entry.id   AF-A0A9D5EL08-F1
#
_cell.length_a   1.000
_cell.length_b   1.000
_cell.length_c   1.000
_cell.angle_alpha   90.00
_cell.angle_beta   90.00
_cell.angle_gamma   90.00
#
_symmetry.space_group_name_H-M   'P 1'
#
loop_
_entity.id
_entity.type
_entity.pdbx_description
1 polymer ?
#
loop_
_entity_poly.entity_id
_entity_poly.type
_entity_poly.pdbx_seq_one_letter_code
_entity_poly.pdbx_strand_id
1 'polypeptide(L)'
;MTTPNTTKPTDQPTIHDLMVRFLANRSDAATAAVESGEGEVEPHEVAAGFRVDPRAAWTDATLNNTAAAVPLPPEWGTLVNQPSAAFAVSMAAGNFPQRVRDLHPLLKKFNPAELRPTGAQHPTPGLNALRGWIAKNSVSHPVLAAGVARLIADFDTAEKILPADATNERAALLWHRGKCEEALAAWNAMPDSPSVVFNRGMALLFLGKIAEAKPVLTVAVATISEASGWNALSRLYLAVAEIHG
;
A
#
# COMPACT_ATOMS: atom_id res chain seq x y z
N MET A 1 -63.75 -33.63 -15.03
CA MET A 1 -63.70 -33.32 -13.58
C MET A 1 -62.40 -33.91 -13.05
N THR A 2 -61.31 -33.12 -13.05
CA THR A 2 -60.69 -32.48 -11.86
C THR A 2 -60.11 -33.54 -10.91
N THR A 3 -58.79 -33.66 -10.66
CA THR A 3 -57.81 -32.63 -10.26
C THR A 3 -56.33 -33.06 -10.49
N PRO A 4 -55.39 -32.11 -10.55
CA PRO A 4 -53.94 -32.31 -10.56
C PRO A 4 -53.29 -32.15 -9.16
N ASN A 5 -52.10 -32.72 -8.96
CA ASN A 5 -51.09 -32.34 -7.94
C ASN A 5 -49.83 -33.20 -8.17
N THR A 6 -48.57 -32.77 -8.00
CA THR A 6 -48.01 -31.69 -7.18
C THR A 6 -46.58 -31.38 -7.70
N THR A 7 -46.28 -30.09 -7.77
CA THR A 7 -44.98 -29.38 -7.62
C THR A 7 -43.71 -30.19 -7.27
N LYS A 8 -42.65 -30.06 -8.09
CA LYS A 8 -41.24 -30.27 -7.70
C LYS A 8 -40.66 -28.97 -7.11
N PRO A 9 -39.97 -29.00 -5.96
CA PRO A 9 -39.25 -27.85 -5.43
C PRO A 9 -37.93 -27.63 -6.18
N THR A 10 -37.54 -26.36 -6.30
CA THR A 10 -36.25 -25.89 -6.80
C THR A 10 -35.14 -26.21 -5.80
N ASP A 11 -34.36 -27.26 -6.07
CA ASP A 11 -33.14 -27.61 -5.32
C ASP A 11 -32.00 -26.65 -5.70
N GLN A 12 -32.01 -25.45 -5.12
CA GLN A 12 -30.84 -24.59 -5.15
C GLN A 12 -29.92 -25.00 -3.98
N PRO A 13 -28.67 -25.41 -4.24
CA PRO A 13 -27.77 -25.87 -3.19
C PRO A 13 -27.51 -24.75 -2.18
N THR A 14 -27.42 -25.12 -0.91
CA THR A 14 -27.17 -24.16 0.15
C THR A 14 -25.74 -23.61 0.08
N ILE A 15 -25.49 -22.47 0.70
CA ILE A 15 -24.14 -21.88 0.75
C ILE A 15 -23.12 -22.82 1.41
N HIS A 16 -23.58 -23.66 2.34
CA HIS A 16 -22.77 -24.70 2.97
C HIS A 16 -22.38 -25.77 1.95
N ASP A 17 -23.31 -26.22 1.10
CA ASP A 17 -23.03 -27.20 0.05
C ASP A 17 -22.06 -26.64 -1.00
N LEU A 18 -22.18 -25.35 -1.32
CA LEU A 18 -21.25 -24.65 -2.21
C LEU A 18 -19.86 -24.53 -1.58
N MET A 19 -19.75 -24.23 -0.28
CA MET A 19 -18.48 -24.16 0.43
C MET A 19 -17.81 -25.53 0.56
N VAL A 20 -18.56 -26.59 0.88
CA VAL A 20 -18.04 -27.95 0.96
C VAL A 20 -17.52 -28.40 -0.40
N ARG A 21 -18.27 -28.16 -1.48
CA ARG A 21 -17.81 -28.46 -2.85
C ARG A 21 -16.57 -27.66 -3.24
N PHE A 22 -16.52 -26.37 -2.89
CA PHE A 22 -15.36 -25.53 -3.17
C PHE A 22 -14.10 -26.03 -2.45
N LEU A 23 -14.21 -26.41 -1.19
CA LEU A 23 -13.10 -26.93 -0.40
C LEU A 23 -12.65 -28.32 -0.87
N ALA A 24 -13.60 -29.19 -1.24
CA ALA A 24 -13.30 -30.51 -1.81
C ALA A 24 -12.54 -30.38 -3.15
N ASN A 25 -13.02 -29.54 -4.07
CA ASN A 25 -12.33 -29.28 -5.35
C ASN A 25 -10.91 -28.75 -5.16
N ARG A 26 -10.65 -27.97 -4.10
CA ARG A 26 -9.32 -27.41 -3.83
C ARG A 26 -8.37 -28.43 -3.20
N SER A 27 -8.90 -29.40 -2.45
CA SER A 27 -8.14 -30.51 -1.90
C SER A 27 -7.78 -31.52 -2.99
N ASP A 28 -8.70 -31.79 -3.93
CA ASP A 28 -8.45 -32.72 -5.02
C ASP A 28 -7.48 -32.15 -6.07
N ALA A 29 -7.56 -30.85 -6.37
CA ALA A 29 -6.61 -30.16 -7.25
C ALA A 29 -5.17 -30.13 -6.71
N ALA A 30 -4.98 -30.16 -5.38
CA ALA A 30 -3.67 -30.26 -4.76
C ALA A 30 -3.09 -31.69 -4.83
N THR A 31 -3.92 -32.70 -5.10
CA THR A 31 -3.53 -34.12 -5.05
C THR A 31 -3.49 -34.79 -6.43
N ALA A 32 -4.16 -34.23 -7.45
CA ALA A 32 -4.19 -34.77 -8.81
C ALA A 32 -3.01 -34.36 -9.70
N ALA A 33 -2.05 -33.56 -9.21
CA ALA A 33 -0.91 -33.07 -9.99
C ALA A 33 0.27 -34.06 -10.08
N VAL A 34 0.01 -35.35 -10.31
CA VAL A 34 1.04 -36.33 -10.68
C VAL A 34 0.46 -37.33 -11.68
N GLU A 35 0.42 -36.95 -12.95
CA GLU A 35 0.52 -37.91 -14.06
C GLU A 35 1.10 -37.20 -15.28
N SER A 36 2.25 -37.71 -15.76
CA SER A 36 3.03 -37.17 -16.86
C SER A 36 2.48 -37.69 -18.20
N GLY A 37 1.69 -36.88 -18.89
CA GLY A 37 1.21 -37.13 -20.25
C GLY A 37 1.80 -36.14 -21.24
N GLU A 38 2.54 -36.65 -22.24
CA GLU A 38 3.11 -35.86 -23.33
C GLU A 38 2.01 -35.16 -24.14
N GLY A 39 2.09 -33.82 -24.24
CA GLY A 39 1.35 -33.04 -25.23
C GLY A 39 0.27 -32.09 -24.70
N GLU A 40 0.15 -31.88 -23.39
CA GLU A 40 -0.70 -30.81 -22.88
C GLU A 40 0.03 -29.47 -22.90
N VAL A 41 -0.59 -28.48 -23.54
CA VAL A 41 -0.24 -27.08 -23.33
C VAL A 41 -0.54 -26.82 -21.86
N GLU A 42 0.51 -26.78 -21.05
CA GLU A 42 0.49 -26.24 -19.69
C GLU A 42 -0.35 -24.97 -19.71
N PRO A 43 -1.56 -24.97 -19.10
CA PRO A 43 -2.21 -23.72 -18.80
C PRO A 43 -1.25 -23.06 -17.84
N HIS A 44 -0.46 -22.10 -18.33
CA HIS A 44 0.23 -21.18 -17.44
C HIS A 44 -0.88 -20.58 -16.59
N GLU A 45 -1.04 -21.09 -15.37
CA GLU A 45 -1.76 -20.38 -14.35
C GLU A 45 -1.12 -19.00 -14.36
N VAL A 46 -1.90 -18.00 -14.74
CA VAL A 46 -1.55 -16.60 -14.49
C VAL A 46 -1.72 -16.37 -12.98
N ALA A 47 -1.05 -17.20 -12.17
CA ALA A 47 -0.76 -16.99 -10.77
C ALA A 47 0.63 -16.34 -10.79
N ALA A 48 0.76 -15.02 -10.76
CA ALA A 48 0.24 -14.20 -9.69
C ALA A 48 0.17 -12.75 -10.17
N GLY A 49 -0.82 -12.00 -9.68
CA GLY A 49 -0.72 -10.54 -9.71
C GLY A 49 0.65 -10.09 -9.21
N PHE A 50 1.17 -8.99 -9.78
CA PHE A 50 2.46 -8.41 -9.45
C PHE A 50 2.77 -8.52 -7.95
N ARG A 51 3.68 -9.43 -7.58
CA ARG A 51 4.19 -9.55 -6.21
C ARG A 51 5.35 -8.59 -6.05
N VAL A 52 5.31 -7.80 -4.99
CA VAL A 52 6.38 -6.85 -4.69
C VAL A 52 7.50 -7.61 -4.00
N ASP A 53 8.74 -7.48 -4.50
CA ASP A 53 9.91 -8.02 -3.81
C ASP A 53 10.05 -7.35 -2.42
N PRO A 54 9.98 -8.11 -1.31
CA PRO A 54 10.04 -7.53 0.03
C PRO A 54 11.34 -6.78 0.30
N ARG A 55 12.46 -7.18 -0.32
CA ARG A 55 13.75 -6.51 -0.14
C ARG A 55 13.75 -5.15 -0.82
N ALA A 56 13.32 -5.06 -2.09
CA ALA A 56 13.16 -3.79 -2.78
C ALA A 56 12.23 -2.82 -2.02
N ALA A 57 11.08 -3.32 -1.54
CA ALA A 57 10.16 -2.51 -0.73
C ALA A 57 10.81 -2.00 0.57
N TRP A 58 11.67 -2.82 1.21
CA TRP A 58 12.39 -2.41 2.41
C TRP A 58 13.47 -1.37 2.14
N THR A 59 14.20 -1.50 1.02
CA THR A 59 15.16 -0.49 0.57
C THR A 59 14.48 0.87 0.39
N ASP A 60 13.34 0.93 -0.31
CA ASP A 60 12.61 2.18 -0.47
C ASP A 60 12.01 2.70 0.86
N ALA A 61 11.58 1.79 1.75
CA ALA A 61 11.03 2.14 3.07
C ALA A 61 12.06 2.69 4.06
N THR A 62 13.33 2.44 3.82
CA THR A 62 14.44 2.89 4.67
C THR A 62 15.28 3.99 4.03
N LEU A 63 14.94 4.45 2.81
CA LEU A 63 15.78 5.35 2.02
C LEU A 63 16.14 6.65 2.74
N ASN A 64 15.24 7.19 3.57
CA ASN A 64 15.46 8.43 4.33
C ASN A 64 16.05 8.20 5.72
N ASN A 65 16.32 6.95 6.10
CA ASN A 65 16.88 6.61 7.40
C ASN A 65 18.39 6.40 7.27
N THR A 66 19.17 7.30 7.86
CA THR A 66 20.64 7.26 7.85
C THR A 66 21.24 6.32 8.90
N ALA A 67 20.40 5.71 9.77
CA ALA A 67 20.86 4.73 10.74
C ALA A 67 21.34 3.44 10.05
N ALA A 68 22.29 2.74 10.69
CA ALA A 68 22.86 1.48 10.23
C ALA A 68 21.79 0.53 9.67
N ALA A 69 22.15 -0.23 8.62
CA ALA A 69 21.23 -1.10 7.88
C ALA A 69 20.39 -1.99 8.82
N VAL A 70 19.15 -1.58 9.05
CA VAL A 70 18.22 -2.31 9.91
C VAL A 70 17.79 -3.55 9.13
N PRO A 71 17.90 -4.76 9.72
CA PRO A 71 17.52 -5.98 9.03
C PRO A 71 16.04 -5.97 8.67
N LEU A 72 15.69 -6.73 7.63
CA LEU A 72 14.32 -6.92 7.18
C LEU A 72 13.44 -7.38 8.37
N PRO A 73 12.33 -6.69 8.68
CA PRO A 73 11.47 -7.07 9.79
C PRO A 73 10.80 -8.43 9.55
N PRO A 74 10.48 -9.19 10.62
CA PRO A 74 9.64 -10.37 10.49
C PRO A 74 8.27 -9.99 9.93
N GLU A 75 7.66 -10.90 9.15
CA GLU A 75 6.35 -10.70 8.50
C GLU A 75 6.28 -9.50 7.52
N TRP A 76 7.40 -8.84 7.22
CA TRP A 76 7.46 -7.75 6.23
C TRP A 76 6.98 -8.20 4.84
N GLY A 77 7.41 -9.38 4.39
CA GLY A 77 6.94 -9.93 3.11
C GLY A 77 5.43 -10.21 3.09
N THR A 78 4.86 -10.61 4.22
CA THR A 78 3.41 -10.78 4.38
C THR A 78 2.69 -9.44 4.25
N LEU A 79 3.19 -8.41 4.93
CA LEU A 79 2.65 -7.05 4.87
C LEU A 79 2.72 -6.46 3.45
N VAL A 80 3.88 -6.56 2.81
CA VAL A 80 4.13 -6.02 1.46
C VAL A 80 3.21 -6.63 0.41
N ASN A 81 2.87 -7.91 0.55
CA ASN A 81 2.03 -8.63 -0.40
C ASN A 81 0.53 -8.66 -0.05
N GLN A 82 0.08 -7.94 0.99
CA GLN A 82 -1.35 -7.75 1.24
C GLN A 82 -2.03 -7.11 0.03
N PRO A 83 -3.32 -7.38 -0.29
CA PRO A 83 -3.98 -6.93 -1.53
C PRO A 83 -4.45 -5.47 -1.55
N SER A 84 -4.47 -4.77 -0.41
CA SER A 84 -4.92 -3.37 -0.33
C SER A 84 -4.00 -2.40 -1.09
N ALA A 85 -4.45 -1.82 -2.20
CA ALA A 85 -3.72 -0.74 -2.87
C ALA A 85 -3.74 0.55 -2.02
N ALA A 86 -2.72 1.37 -2.16
CA ALA A 86 -2.71 2.75 -1.67
C ALA A 86 -2.30 3.66 -2.82
N PHE A 87 -2.88 4.86 -2.91
CA PHE A 87 -2.70 5.73 -4.08
C PHE A 87 -1.92 6.98 -3.75
N ALA A 88 -2.11 7.58 -2.57
CA ALA A 88 -1.44 8.79 -2.13
C ALA A 88 -0.39 8.49 -1.05
N VAL A 89 0.72 7.89 -1.48
CA VAL A 89 1.75 7.34 -0.60
C VAL A 89 2.84 8.39 -0.39
N SER A 90 3.00 8.87 0.85
CA SER A 90 4.06 9.81 1.20
C SER A 90 5.43 9.13 1.31
N MET A 91 6.47 9.83 0.87
CA MET A 91 7.88 9.47 1.04
C MET A 91 8.29 9.74 2.49
N ALA A 92 8.21 8.69 3.29
CA ALA A 92 8.37 8.72 4.74
C ALA A 92 8.81 7.32 5.20
N ALA A 93 9.47 7.22 6.34
CA ALA A 93 9.99 5.95 6.85
C ALA A 93 8.88 4.87 6.90
N GLY A 94 9.21 3.64 6.52
CA GLY A 94 8.26 2.52 6.47
C GLY A 94 7.33 2.51 5.25
N ASN A 95 7.06 3.64 4.57
CA ASN A 95 6.27 3.61 3.33
C ASN A 95 7.14 3.16 2.16
N PHE A 96 6.52 2.58 1.13
CA PHE A 96 7.23 2.18 -0.08
C PHE A 96 6.34 2.44 -1.31
N PRO A 97 6.92 2.86 -2.45
CA PRO A 97 6.17 3.32 -3.62
C PRO A 97 5.36 2.20 -4.30
N GLN A 98 5.81 0.95 -4.19
CA GLN A 98 5.17 -0.22 -4.81
C GLN A 98 3.76 -0.54 -4.25
N ARG A 99 3.30 0.16 -3.21
CA ARG A 99 1.90 0.09 -2.75
C ARG A 99 0.92 0.61 -3.79
N VAL A 100 1.37 1.48 -4.70
CA VAL A 100 0.59 1.99 -5.84
C VAL A 100 0.62 0.97 -6.98
N ARG A 101 -0.12 -0.13 -6.81
CA ARG A 101 -0.16 -1.25 -7.77
C ARG A 101 -1.37 -1.26 -8.71
N ASP A 102 -2.42 -0.52 -8.37
CA ASP A 102 -3.56 -0.31 -9.25
C ASP A 102 -3.45 1.09 -9.84
N LEU A 103 -3.34 1.16 -11.16
CA LEU A 103 -3.20 2.43 -11.89
C LEU A 103 -4.53 2.91 -12.47
N HIS A 104 -5.57 2.07 -12.52
CA HIS A 104 -6.82 2.44 -13.18
C HIS A 104 -7.49 3.66 -12.52
N PRO A 105 -7.59 3.76 -11.18
CA PRO A 105 -8.15 4.93 -10.52
C PRO A 105 -7.34 6.21 -10.78
N LEU A 106 -6.02 6.08 -10.94
CA LEU A 106 -5.15 7.23 -11.22
C LEU A 106 -5.26 7.72 -12.67
N LEU A 107 -5.34 6.81 -13.64
CA LEU A 107 -5.24 7.16 -15.05
C LEU A 107 -6.59 7.41 -15.72
N LYS A 108 -7.68 6.77 -15.25
CA LYS A 108 -8.99 6.81 -15.93
C LYS A 108 -10.11 7.42 -15.11
N LYS A 109 -10.06 7.30 -13.78
CA LYS A 109 -11.13 7.75 -12.88
C LYS A 109 -10.55 8.53 -11.70
N PHE A 110 -9.72 9.53 -12.01
CA PHE A 110 -9.02 10.26 -10.97
C PHE A 110 -9.97 11.14 -10.17
N ASN A 111 -10.38 10.63 -9.01
CA ASN A 111 -11.06 11.38 -7.98
C ASN A 111 -10.12 11.53 -6.77
N PRO A 112 -9.37 12.64 -6.64
CA PRO A 112 -8.35 12.79 -5.61
C PRO A 112 -8.90 12.63 -4.19
N ALA A 113 -10.15 13.05 -3.95
CA ALA A 113 -10.80 12.96 -2.65
C ALA A 113 -11.08 11.51 -2.20
N GLU A 114 -11.31 10.58 -3.14
CA GLU A 114 -11.53 9.15 -2.85
C GLU A 114 -10.23 8.37 -2.71
N LEU A 115 -9.12 8.87 -3.26
CA LEU A 115 -7.84 8.17 -3.33
C LEU A 115 -6.88 8.56 -2.18
N ARG A 116 -7.20 9.60 -1.42
CA ARG A 116 -6.43 10.02 -0.24
C ARG A 116 -6.81 9.21 1.02
N PRO A 117 -5.91 9.10 2.02
CA PRO A 117 -6.25 8.47 3.29
C PRO A 117 -7.38 9.23 3.99
N THR A 118 -8.27 8.49 4.65
CA THR A 118 -9.39 9.07 5.41
C THR A 118 -9.16 9.10 6.92
N GLY A 119 -8.12 8.42 7.41
CA GLY A 119 -7.88 8.21 8.84
C GLY A 119 -8.76 7.16 9.49
N ALA A 120 -9.73 6.60 8.75
CA ALA A 120 -10.63 5.55 9.25
C ALA A 120 -10.01 4.14 9.19
N GLN A 121 -8.74 4.02 8.81
CA GLN A 121 -8.07 2.73 8.75
C GLN A 121 -7.87 2.16 10.16
N HIS A 122 -8.24 0.90 10.33
CA HIS A 122 -7.95 0.15 11.55
C HIS A 122 -6.58 -0.52 11.46
N PRO A 123 -5.90 -0.74 12.60
CA PRO A 123 -4.64 -1.46 12.62
C PRO A 123 -4.78 -2.81 11.91
N THR A 124 -3.84 -3.11 11.01
CA THR A 124 -3.82 -4.36 10.26
C THR A 124 -3.84 -5.54 11.24
N PRO A 125 -4.84 -6.44 11.16
CA PRO A 125 -4.96 -7.55 12.09
C PRO A 125 -3.81 -8.55 11.90
N GLY A 126 -3.44 -9.22 12.99
CA GLY A 126 -2.27 -10.10 13.02
C GLY A 126 -0.95 -9.32 13.05
N LEU A 127 0.07 -9.89 12.41
CA LEU A 127 1.44 -9.37 12.35
C LEU A 127 2.11 -9.23 13.74
N ASN A 128 1.93 -10.24 14.60
CA ASN A 128 2.41 -10.19 15.98
C ASN A 128 3.93 -10.09 16.08
N ALA A 129 4.66 -10.76 15.17
CA ALA A 129 6.12 -10.69 15.17
C ALA A 129 6.59 -9.31 14.69
N LEU A 130 5.92 -8.70 13.72
CA LEU A 130 6.19 -7.33 13.30
C LEU A 130 5.91 -6.32 14.41
N ARG A 131 4.81 -6.48 15.16
CA ARG A 131 4.49 -5.64 16.33
C ARG A 131 5.54 -5.77 17.42
N GLY A 132 6.00 -7.00 17.70
CA GLY A 132 7.15 -7.23 18.59
C GLY A 132 8.43 -6.56 18.09
N TRP A 133 8.67 -6.58 16.78
CA TRP A 133 9.80 -5.88 16.17
C TRP A 133 9.69 -4.36 16.32
N ILE A 134 8.50 -3.77 16.13
CA ILE A 134 8.26 -2.32 16.35
C ILE A 134 8.61 -1.95 17.79
N ALA A 135 8.09 -2.70 18.76
CA ALA A 135 8.34 -2.44 20.18
C ALA A 135 9.84 -2.56 20.54
N LYS A 136 10.54 -3.55 19.98
CA LYS A 136 11.99 -3.73 20.20
C LYS A 136 12.83 -2.59 19.62
N ASN A 137 12.39 -1.99 18.51
CA ASN A 137 13.13 -0.97 17.79
C ASN A 137 12.65 0.46 18.10
N SER A 138 11.68 0.63 18.99
CA SER A 138 11.12 1.96 19.31
C SER A 138 12.12 2.92 19.94
N VAL A 139 13.21 2.41 20.52
CA VAL A 139 14.26 3.23 21.15
C VAL A 139 15.47 3.38 20.25
N SER A 140 15.93 2.29 19.61
CA SER A 140 17.13 2.30 18.76
C SER A 140 16.88 2.89 17.37
N HIS A 141 15.67 2.69 16.82
CA HIS A 141 15.28 3.17 15.49
C HIS A 141 13.85 3.76 15.53
N PRO A 142 13.61 4.81 16.34
CA PRO A 142 12.27 5.30 16.64
C PRO A 142 11.52 5.75 15.38
N VAL A 143 12.19 6.47 14.46
CA VAL A 143 11.60 6.92 13.19
C VAL A 143 11.11 5.75 12.34
N LEU A 144 11.92 4.70 12.19
CA LEU A 144 11.57 3.54 11.38
C LEU A 144 10.50 2.68 12.06
N ALA A 145 10.60 2.45 13.36
CA ALA A 145 9.59 1.72 14.14
C ALA A 145 8.23 2.42 14.05
N ALA A 146 8.21 3.75 14.20
CA ALA A 146 7.00 4.54 14.03
C ALA A 146 6.46 4.51 12.58
N GLY A 147 7.35 4.57 11.59
CA GLY A 147 6.99 4.45 10.18
C GLY A 147 6.30 3.12 9.85
N VAL A 148 6.83 2.01 10.38
CA VAL A 148 6.23 0.67 10.24
C VAL A 148 4.91 0.57 11.01
N ALA A 149 4.82 1.13 12.23
CA ALA A 149 3.55 1.21 12.97
C ALA A 149 2.48 1.99 12.19
N ARG A 150 2.86 3.13 11.60
CA ARG A 150 1.97 3.94 10.73
C ARG A 150 1.55 3.16 9.50
N LEU A 151 2.45 2.39 8.87
CA LEU A 151 2.15 1.57 7.69
C LEU A 151 1.06 0.53 7.98
N ILE A 152 1.07 -0.07 9.16
CA ILE A 152 0.03 -1.03 9.61
C ILE A 152 -1.18 -0.35 10.25
N ALA A 153 -1.36 0.96 10.05
CA ALA A 153 -2.44 1.78 10.60
C ALA A 153 -2.52 1.80 12.14
N ASP A 154 -1.41 1.51 12.84
CA ASP A 154 -1.28 1.69 14.29
C ASP A 154 -0.75 3.10 14.59
N PHE A 155 -1.62 4.08 14.34
CA PHE A 155 -1.27 5.49 14.39
C PHE A 155 -0.92 5.98 15.79
N ASP A 156 -1.56 5.44 16.83
CA ASP A 156 -1.31 5.84 18.21
C ASP A 156 0.06 5.34 18.69
N THR A 157 0.44 4.12 18.32
CA THR A 157 1.79 3.61 18.56
C THR A 157 2.83 4.43 17.79
N ALA A 158 2.55 4.73 16.51
CA ALA A 158 3.45 5.56 15.71
C ALA A 158 3.68 6.93 16.37
N GLU A 159 2.61 7.61 16.78
CA GLU A 159 2.68 8.92 17.44
C GLU A 159 3.49 8.89 18.73
N LYS A 160 3.30 7.86 19.55
CA LYS A 160 4.01 7.69 20.82
C LYS A 160 5.52 7.48 20.64
N ILE A 161 5.93 6.82 19.56
CA ILE A 161 7.34 6.50 19.28
C ILE A 161 8.05 7.67 18.58
N LEU A 162 7.33 8.48 17.79
CA LEU A 162 7.94 9.51 16.97
C LEU A 162 8.74 10.55 17.78
N PRO A 163 10.04 10.75 17.46
CA PRO A 163 10.83 11.84 18.03
C PRO A 163 10.23 13.21 17.72
N ALA A 164 10.55 14.19 18.57
CA ALA A 164 10.04 15.56 18.43
C ALA A 164 10.49 16.24 17.13
N ASP A 165 11.70 15.95 16.71
CA ASP A 165 12.41 16.48 15.55
C ASP A 165 12.13 15.72 14.24
N ALA A 166 11.38 14.60 14.29
CA ALA A 166 10.98 13.83 13.12
C ALA A 166 9.82 14.50 12.34
N THR A 167 10.02 15.73 11.89
CA THR A 167 8.97 16.61 11.32
C THR A 167 8.29 16.02 10.09
N ASN A 168 9.05 15.47 9.12
CA ASN A 168 8.49 14.83 7.93
C ASN A 168 7.58 13.64 8.29
N GLU A 169 7.97 12.86 9.30
CA GLU A 169 7.22 11.68 9.73
C GLU A 169 5.93 12.05 10.46
N ARG A 170 5.95 13.16 11.23
CA ARG A 170 4.76 13.72 11.86
C ARG A 170 3.76 14.22 10.81
N ALA A 171 4.24 14.90 9.76
CA ALA A 171 3.37 15.30 8.65
C ALA A 171 2.82 14.08 7.89
N ALA A 172 3.64 13.04 7.67
CA ALA A 172 3.15 11.79 7.11
C ALA A 172 2.09 11.11 8.03
N LEU A 173 2.24 11.17 9.36
CA LEU A 173 1.23 10.66 10.27
C LEU A 173 -0.10 11.44 10.16
N LEU A 174 -0.05 12.78 10.09
CA LEU A 174 -1.23 13.61 9.81
C LEU A 174 -1.91 13.19 8.50
N TRP A 175 -1.10 12.97 7.46
CA TRP A 175 -1.59 12.53 6.15
C TRP A 175 -2.34 11.19 6.24
N HIS A 176 -1.77 10.19 6.91
CA HIS A 176 -2.40 8.88 7.07
C HIS A 176 -3.64 8.92 7.98
N ARG A 177 -3.69 9.84 8.96
CA ARG A 177 -4.88 10.14 9.78
C ARG A 177 -5.96 10.93 9.02
N GLY A 178 -5.80 11.17 7.71
CA GLY A 178 -6.76 11.90 6.89
C GLY A 178 -6.77 13.41 7.10
N LYS A 179 -5.85 13.95 7.88
CA LYS A 179 -5.64 15.40 8.09
C LYS A 179 -4.76 15.97 6.98
N CYS A 180 -5.20 15.79 5.73
CA CYS A 180 -4.38 16.02 4.55
C CYS A 180 -3.95 17.50 4.38
N GLU A 181 -4.83 18.43 4.71
CA GLU A 181 -4.59 19.86 4.63
C GLU A 181 -3.58 20.32 5.70
N GLU A 182 -3.69 19.79 6.93
CA GLU A 182 -2.70 20.01 8.00
C GLU A 182 -1.33 19.43 7.62
N ALA A 183 -1.30 18.23 7.02
CA ALA A 183 -0.08 17.61 6.54
C ALA A 183 0.62 18.44 5.44
N LEU A 184 -0.15 18.96 4.46
CA LEU A 184 0.38 19.86 3.43
C LEU A 184 0.95 21.14 4.07
N ALA A 185 0.24 21.75 5.01
CA ALA A 185 0.72 22.94 5.72
C ALA A 185 2.04 22.65 6.46
N ALA A 186 2.13 21.50 7.14
CA ALA A 186 3.34 21.07 7.81
C ALA A 186 4.51 20.88 6.82
N TRP A 187 4.29 20.17 5.70
CA TRP A 187 5.33 20.00 4.68
C TRP A 187 5.75 21.33 4.04
N ASN A 188 4.84 22.28 3.83
CA ASN A 188 5.17 23.61 3.31
C ASN A 188 6.05 24.43 4.27
N ALA A 189 5.98 24.20 5.57
CA ALA A 189 6.81 24.87 6.57
C ALA A 189 8.23 24.28 6.71
N MET A 190 8.49 23.10 6.14
CA MET A 190 9.81 22.44 6.21
C MET A 190 10.80 23.03 5.19
N PRO A 191 12.12 22.90 5.40
CA PRO A 191 13.09 23.17 4.34
C PRO A 191 12.98 22.13 3.21
N ASP A 192 13.41 22.53 2.01
CA ASP A 192 13.41 21.64 0.85
C ASP A 192 14.37 20.45 1.06
N SER A 193 13.85 19.27 0.79
CA SER A 193 14.59 18.01 0.66
C SER A 193 13.84 17.13 -0.35
N PRO A 194 14.47 16.11 -0.96
CA PRO A 194 13.80 15.29 -1.95
C PRO A 194 12.47 14.68 -1.46
N SER A 195 12.42 14.23 -0.20
CA SER A 195 11.20 13.68 0.40
C SER A 195 10.12 14.74 0.66
N VAL A 196 10.50 15.91 1.15
CA VAL A 196 9.57 17.02 1.41
C VAL A 196 8.98 17.56 0.10
N VAL A 197 9.81 17.76 -0.93
CA VAL A 197 9.35 18.24 -2.25
C VAL A 197 8.39 17.23 -2.88
N PHE A 198 8.74 15.95 -2.86
CA PHE A 198 7.83 14.88 -3.29
C PHE A 198 6.51 14.90 -2.53
N ASN A 199 6.56 14.98 -1.20
CA ASN A 199 5.37 14.95 -0.35
C ASN A 199 4.45 16.15 -0.60
N ARG A 200 5.00 17.35 -0.84
CA ARG A 200 4.23 18.52 -1.25
C ARG A 200 3.53 18.31 -2.58
N GLY A 201 4.25 17.84 -3.60
CA GLY A 201 3.69 17.58 -4.93
C GLY A 201 2.57 16.54 -4.89
N MET A 202 2.80 15.44 -4.18
CA MET A 202 1.78 14.40 -3.92
C MET A 202 0.57 14.97 -3.18
N ALA A 203 0.78 15.70 -2.09
CA ALA A 203 -0.31 16.27 -1.31
C ALA A 203 -1.16 17.27 -2.11
N LEU A 204 -0.53 18.16 -2.88
CA LEU A 204 -1.21 19.09 -3.78
C LEU A 204 -2.08 18.34 -4.80
N LEU A 205 -1.53 17.30 -5.42
CA LEU A 205 -2.24 16.48 -6.40
C LEU A 205 -3.49 15.82 -5.79
N PHE A 206 -3.35 15.16 -4.64
CA PHE A 206 -4.44 14.46 -3.96
C PHE A 206 -5.38 15.38 -3.15
N LEU A 207 -5.08 16.67 -3.06
CA LEU A 207 -6.00 17.72 -2.61
C LEU A 207 -6.71 18.42 -3.79
N GLY A 208 -6.48 17.97 -5.02
CA GLY A 208 -7.10 18.53 -6.23
C GLY A 208 -6.46 19.83 -6.73
N LYS A 209 -5.34 20.26 -6.15
CA LYS A 209 -4.58 21.45 -6.55
C LYS A 209 -3.61 21.13 -7.69
N ILE A 210 -4.14 20.61 -8.80
CA ILE A 210 -3.34 19.99 -9.86
C ILE A 210 -2.34 20.98 -10.50
N ALA A 211 -2.79 22.21 -10.76
CA ALA A 211 -1.93 23.25 -11.35
C ALA A 211 -0.71 23.59 -10.47
N GLU A 212 -0.87 23.58 -9.15
CA GLU A 212 0.23 23.78 -8.20
C GLU A 212 1.11 22.53 -8.07
N ALA A 213 0.54 21.33 -8.21
CA ALA A 213 1.26 20.07 -8.08
C ALA A 213 2.30 19.84 -9.19
N LYS A 214 1.96 20.16 -10.45
CA LYS A 214 2.81 19.92 -11.63
C LYS A 214 4.25 20.44 -11.45
N PRO A 215 4.50 21.74 -11.21
CA PRO A 215 5.87 22.25 -11.07
C PRO A 215 6.63 21.62 -9.90
N VAL A 216 5.95 21.32 -8.78
CA VAL A 216 6.57 20.71 -7.60
C VAL A 216 6.98 19.25 -7.88
N LEU A 217 6.11 18.49 -8.57
CA LEU A 217 6.40 17.12 -8.99
C LEU A 217 7.52 17.05 -10.03
N THR A 218 7.63 18.03 -10.94
CA THR A 218 8.77 18.14 -11.85
C THR A 218 10.09 18.27 -11.09
N VAL A 219 10.14 19.08 -10.04
CA VAL A 219 11.33 19.19 -9.17
C VAL A 219 11.60 17.87 -8.43
N ALA A 220 10.57 17.18 -7.96
CA ALA A 220 10.74 15.87 -7.31
C ALA A 220 11.36 14.83 -8.26
N VAL A 221 10.90 14.77 -9.52
CA VAL A 221 11.47 13.87 -10.55
C VAL A 221 12.93 14.20 -10.84
N ALA A 222 13.32 15.47 -10.83
CA ALA A 222 14.70 15.88 -11.10
C ALA A 222 15.67 15.63 -9.93
N THR A 223 15.18 15.59 -8.69
CA THR A 223 16.01 15.53 -7.48
C THR A 223 16.14 14.13 -6.88
N ILE A 224 15.16 13.26 -7.08
CA ILE A 224 15.20 11.88 -6.58
C ILE A 224 15.96 11.01 -7.59
N SER A 225 16.88 10.17 -7.11
CA SER A 225 17.63 9.24 -7.97
C SER A 225 16.71 8.37 -8.82
N GLU A 226 17.01 8.27 -10.13
CA GLU A 226 16.24 7.46 -11.07
C GLU A 226 16.22 5.96 -10.72
N ALA A 227 17.22 5.49 -9.96
CA ALA A 227 17.30 4.11 -9.50
C ALA A 227 16.32 3.82 -8.35
N SER A 228 15.72 4.83 -7.71
CA SER A 228 14.76 4.62 -6.61
C SER A 228 13.34 4.45 -7.13
N GLY A 229 12.58 3.57 -6.48
CA GLY A 229 11.14 3.45 -6.73
C GLY A 229 10.38 4.75 -6.45
N TRP A 230 10.90 5.62 -5.58
CA TRP A 230 10.30 6.93 -5.31
C TRP A 230 10.35 7.85 -6.53
N ASN A 231 11.41 7.78 -7.34
CA ASN A 231 11.45 8.54 -8.59
C ASN A 231 10.41 8.03 -9.59
N ALA A 232 10.25 6.71 -9.71
CA ALA A 232 9.21 6.12 -10.54
C ALA A 232 7.81 6.57 -10.10
N LEU A 233 7.56 6.66 -8.80
CA LEU A 233 6.31 7.18 -8.26
C LEU A 233 6.14 8.69 -8.51
N SER A 234 7.21 9.49 -8.40
CA SER A 234 7.18 10.92 -8.76
C SER A 234 6.75 11.11 -10.22
N ARG A 235 7.32 10.31 -11.14
CA ARG A 235 6.98 10.34 -12.57
C ARG A 235 5.53 9.94 -12.80
N LEU A 236 5.05 8.91 -12.10
CA LEU A 236 3.64 8.51 -12.17
C LEU A 236 2.72 9.65 -11.73
N TYR A 237 2.98 10.28 -10.58
CA TYR A 237 2.15 11.40 -10.11
C TYR A 237 2.23 12.62 -11.02
N LEU A 238 3.39 12.93 -11.57
CA LEU A 238 3.53 14.00 -12.57
C LEU A 238 2.67 13.70 -13.80
N ALA A 239 2.71 12.47 -14.32
CA ALA A 239 1.89 12.06 -15.45
C ALA A 239 0.38 12.14 -15.13
N VAL A 240 -0.04 11.75 -13.92
CA VAL A 240 -1.43 11.93 -13.46
C VAL A 240 -1.82 13.42 -13.48
N ALA A 241 -0.95 14.29 -12.98
CA ALA A 241 -1.19 15.74 -12.99
C ALA A 241 -1.24 16.32 -14.41
N GLU A 242 -0.51 15.73 -15.37
CA GLU A 242 -0.55 16.11 -16.79
C GLU A 242 -1.80 15.62 -17.51
N ILE A 243 -2.30 14.43 -17.18
CA ILE A 243 -3.51 13.86 -17.78
C ILE A 243 -4.77 14.63 -17.33
N HIS A 244 -4.81 15.07 -16.06
CA HIS A 244 -6.04 15.61 -15.44
C HIS A 244 -6.03 17.12 -15.17
N GLY A 245 -4.94 17.84 -15.48
CA GLY A 245 -4.84 19.29 -15.26
C GLY A 245 -4.28 20.03 -16.46
#